data_AF-A0A2W4NSA0-F1
#
_entry.id   AF-A0A2W4NSA0-F1
#
_cell.length_a   1.000
_cell.length_b   1.000
_cell.length_c   1.000
_cell.angle_alpha   90.00
_cell.angle_beta   90.00
_cell.angle_gamma   90.00
#
_symmetry.space_group_name_H-M   'P 1'
#
loop_
_entity.id
_entity.type
_entity.pdbx_description
1 polymer ?
#
loop_
_entity_poly.entity_id
_entity_poly.type
_entity_poly.pdbx_seq_one_letter_code
_entity_poly.pdbx_strand_id
1 'polypeptide(L)'
;MSRNYGSLGRRSSSAAWQWVVIGLILGFACSATLFLGSLAAGIVSIDGQGAAFGVTITPIVITATPEPATPTEMPTEVLVTPTSEVIIEAPSPTPTIDPTELTPMATATPEETEPPAVSQLGAAGGPGAEQTDTLGGGSIRTSSASLDDGPPDILLRIASELVPIDGGEFQMGTTPAEAAIAVRDCVERDGGNCLSQWADDSFPQHPVTVSPFLMEVTEVSYEQYVAFLNWMGPGSHANGCDGQPCLATRSESETSSVTFDSANYSVPSVIADLPVVEVTWYGAKSYCEALGRRLPTEAEWERAARGDDGRIYPWGGDWDPSLAWTSRSAPDDGEEGGPMPVTSFPLGRSPYGLLNMAGNVAEWVSDWYDAGYYFTEEAQGLDPAGPPLGDEKVARGGSWDAVPFFARTVHRQSRRPGDPAPWLGFRCAADAGTGTTTSPLGGQSNLPIGSEPIIPPAGTPDPATLGQTLPGDEGDLPNSAPTLAPRPTQPPAPTPLPGADEPVSTLVPS
;
A
#
# COMPACT_ATOMS: atom_id res chain seq x y z
N MET A 1 -24.05 25.43 39.00
CA MET A 1 -25.22 24.55 39.21
C MET A 1 -24.98 23.27 38.41
N SER A 2 -24.58 22.18 39.05
CA SER A 2 -24.61 20.85 38.43
C SER A 2 -25.99 20.21 38.67
N ARG A 3 -26.47 19.39 37.73
CA ARG A 3 -27.53 18.42 37.99
C ARG A 3 -27.16 17.08 37.38
N ASN A 4 -27.15 16.07 38.23
CA ASN A 4 -26.91 14.69 37.88
C ASN A 4 -28.02 14.17 36.96
N TYR A 5 -27.65 13.36 35.97
CA TYR A 5 -28.48 12.25 35.52
C TYR A 5 -27.75 10.94 35.86
N GLY A 6 -28.18 10.34 36.96
CA GLY A 6 -27.73 9.03 37.39
C GLY A 6 -28.91 8.05 37.45
N SER A 7 -28.60 6.78 37.24
CA SER A 7 -29.49 5.61 37.28
C SER A 7 -30.53 5.46 36.17
N LEU A 8 -30.33 4.41 35.37
CA LEU A 8 -31.35 3.40 35.06
C LEU A 8 -30.65 2.08 34.66
N GLY A 9 -30.93 0.98 35.37
CA GLY A 9 -30.80 -0.37 34.80
C GLY A 9 -29.46 -1.12 34.85
N ARG A 10 -28.85 -1.35 36.04
CA ARG A 10 -28.00 -2.56 36.20
C ARG A 10 -28.89 -3.81 36.05
N ARG A 11 -28.74 -4.56 34.95
CA ARG A 11 -29.12 -5.98 34.89
C ARG A 11 -27.88 -6.84 35.05
N SER A 12 -27.97 -7.89 35.87
CA SER A 12 -26.84 -8.78 36.19
C SER A 12 -26.44 -9.65 35.01
N SER A 13 -25.15 -9.61 34.64
CA SER A 13 -24.55 -10.41 33.56
C SER A 13 -24.50 -11.93 33.83
N SER A 14 -24.90 -12.39 35.03
CA SER A 14 -24.85 -13.80 35.44
C SER A 14 -25.88 -14.71 34.75
N ALA A 15 -26.90 -14.17 34.08
CA ALA A 15 -27.95 -14.96 33.44
C ALA A 15 -27.61 -15.43 32.01
N ALA A 16 -26.82 -14.67 31.26
CA ALA A 16 -26.57 -14.95 29.83
C ALA A 16 -25.80 -16.28 29.63
N TRP A 17 -24.77 -16.52 30.44
CA TRP A 17 -23.95 -17.73 30.35
C TRP A 17 -24.73 -19.01 30.66
N GLN A 18 -25.73 -18.94 31.55
CA GLN A 18 -26.61 -20.07 31.86
C GLN A 18 -27.45 -20.51 30.66
N TRP A 19 -27.92 -19.56 29.83
CA TRP A 19 -28.67 -19.87 28.62
C TRP A 19 -27.81 -20.50 27.52
N VAL A 20 -26.53 -20.11 27.39
CA VAL A 20 -25.59 -20.74 26.44
C VAL A 20 -25.34 -22.20 26.80
N VAL A 21 -25.11 -22.51 28.07
CA VAL A 21 -24.90 -23.91 28.53
C VAL A 21 -26.17 -24.75 28.38
N ILE A 22 -27.35 -24.18 28.69
CA ILE A 22 -28.64 -24.87 28.46
C ILE A 22 -28.86 -25.12 26.96
N GLY A 23 -28.52 -24.16 26.10
CA GLY A 23 -28.58 -24.31 24.64
C GLY A 23 -27.70 -25.44 24.10
N LEU A 24 -26.45 -25.52 24.56
CA LEU A 24 -25.52 -26.61 24.20
C LEU A 24 -26.03 -27.98 24.65
N ILE A 25 -26.50 -28.11 25.90
CA ILE A 25 -27.02 -29.38 26.43
C ILE A 25 -28.26 -29.84 25.67
N LEU A 26 -29.19 -28.93 25.37
CA LEU A 26 -30.39 -29.23 24.58
C LEU A 26 -30.06 -29.55 23.10
N GLY A 27 -29.08 -28.87 22.51
CA GLY A 27 -28.60 -29.15 21.16
C GLY A 27 -28.01 -30.55 21.02
N PHE A 28 -27.11 -30.94 21.92
CA PHE A 28 -26.55 -32.30 21.93
C PHE A 28 -27.62 -33.38 22.21
N ALA A 29 -28.58 -33.13 23.11
CA ALA A 29 -29.68 -34.05 23.37
C ALA A 29 -30.63 -34.22 22.17
N CYS A 30 -30.87 -33.16 21.40
CA CYS A 30 -31.67 -33.21 20.18
C CYS A 30 -30.95 -33.98 19.06
N SER A 31 -29.66 -33.71 18.84
CA SER A 31 -28.84 -34.45 17.87
C SER A 31 -28.72 -35.94 18.20
N ALA A 32 -28.54 -36.30 19.48
CA ALA A 32 -28.48 -37.69 19.91
C ALA A 32 -29.82 -38.44 19.73
N THR A 33 -30.96 -37.79 20.00
CA THR A 33 -32.28 -38.41 19.82
C THR A 33 -32.65 -38.56 18.34
N LEU A 34 -32.26 -37.62 17.47
CA LEU A 34 -32.41 -37.77 16.02
C LEU A 34 -31.55 -38.92 15.48
N PHE A 35 -30.29 -39.04 15.91
CA PHE A 35 -29.40 -40.12 15.47
C PHE A 35 -29.90 -41.52 15.91
N LEU A 36 -30.36 -41.64 17.17
CA LEU A 36 -30.98 -42.88 17.67
C LEU A 36 -32.30 -43.20 16.97
N GLY A 37 -33.09 -42.18 16.61
CA GLY A 37 -34.30 -42.34 15.78
C GLY A 37 -33.99 -42.86 14.37
N SER A 38 -32.92 -42.36 13.73
CA SER A 38 -32.48 -42.81 12.41
C SER A 38 -31.97 -44.26 12.42
N LEU A 39 -31.31 -44.70 13.50
CA LEU A 39 -30.94 -46.10 13.73
C LEU A 39 -32.17 -46.99 13.94
N ALA A 40 -33.12 -46.58 14.77
CA ALA A 40 -34.35 -47.33 15.03
C ALA A 40 -35.28 -47.43 13.80
N ALA A 41 -35.23 -46.45 12.90
CA ALA A 41 -35.94 -46.44 11.62
C ALA A 41 -35.21 -47.21 10.50
N GLY A 42 -34.02 -47.76 10.75
CA GLY A 42 -33.22 -48.49 9.74
C GLY A 42 -32.66 -47.62 8.62
N ILE A 43 -32.61 -46.29 8.80
CA ILE A 43 -32.10 -45.33 7.81
C ILE A 43 -30.55 -45.31 7.82
N VAL A 44 -29.95 -45.65 8.96
CA VAL A 44 -28.51 -45.85 9.13
C VAL A 44 -28.27 -47.27 9.61
N SER A 45 -27.46 -48.07 8.89
CA SER A 45 -26.94 -49.35 9.39
C SER A 45 -25.47 -49.21 9.76
N ILE A 46 -25.05 -49.87 10.84
CA ILE A 46 -23.65 -49.93 11.30
C ILE A 46 -23.21 -51.40 11.36
N ASP A 47 -23.17 -52.06 10.21
CA ASP A 47 -22.64 -53.42 10.09
C ASP A 47 -21.10 -53.41 10.09
N GLY A 48 -20.53 -53.56 11.27
CA GLY A 48 -19.09 -53.67 11.48
C GLY A 48 -18.59 -55.12 11.43
N GLN A 49 -18.22 -55.62 10.25
CA GLN A 49 -17.04 -56.48 10.08
C GLN A 49 -16.66 -56.62 8.59
N GLY A 50 -15.37 -56.49 8.28
CA GLY A 50 -14.91 -56.31 6.90
C GLY A 50 -14.58 -57.61 6.15
N ALA A 51 -14.67 -57.53 4.82
CA ALA A 51 -13.92 -58.34 3.86
C ALA A 51 -13.74 -57.55 2.55
N ALA A 52 -12.72 -57.89 1.77
CA ALA A 52 -12.25 -57.12 0.61
C ALA A 52 -12.84 -57.58 -0.75
N PHE A 53 -12.18 -57.16 -1.85
CA PHE A 53 -12.42 -57.50 -3.27
C PHE A 53 -13.64 -56.78 -3.89
N GLY A 54 -13.64 -56.24 -5.12
CA GLY A 54 -12.68 -56.12 -6.23
C GLY A 54 -13.46 -55.66 -7.50
N VAL A 55 -12.95 -55.42 -8.72
CA VAL A 55 -11.63 -55.41 -9.41
C VAL A 55 -11.84 -54.45 -10.63
N THR A 56 -10.90 -53.68 -11.22
CA THR A 56 -10.01 -54.12 -12.34
C THR A 56 -9.32 -52.91 -13.00
N ILE A 57 -7.98 -52.91 -13.09
CA ILE A 57 -7.19 -52.55 -14.30
C ILE A 57 -5.97 -53.49 -14.34
N THR A 58 -5.60 -53.97 -15.52
CA THR A 58 -4.60 -55.04 -15.77
C THR A 58 -3.16 -54.53 -16.03
N PRO A 59 -2.13 -55.40 -16.02
CA PRO A 59 -0.83 -55.05 -15.43
C PRO A 59 0.36 -54.94 -16.41
N ILE A 60 1.51 -54.48 -15.90
CA ILE A 60 2.85 -54.89 -16.39
C ILE A 60 3.71 -55.34 -15.18
N VAL A 61 4.52 -56.37 -15.40
CA VAL A 61 5.30 -57.11 -14.39
C VAL A 61 6.77 -56.70 -14.42
N ILE A 62 7.38 -56.43 -13.26
CA ILE A 62 8.83 -56.65 -13.03
C ILE A 62 9.03 -57.28 -11.64
N THR A 63 9.91 -58.27 -11.58
CA THR A 63 10.19 -59.13 -10.43
C THR A 63 11.39 -58.70 -9.59
N ALA A 64 11.28 -58.93 -8.27
CA ALA A 64 12.33 -59.30 -7.31
C ALA A 64 13.58 -58.41 -7.13
N THR A 65 13.69 -57.85 -5.92
CA THR A 65 14.94 -57.38 -5.30
C THR A 65 15.94 -58.52 -5.07
N PRO A 66 17.25 -58.25 -5.13
CA PRO A 66 18.11 -58.69 -4.02
C PRO A 66 19.18 -57.66 -3.58
N GLU A 67 19.37 -57.61 -2.25
CA GLU A 67 20.56 -57.25 -1.42
C GLU A 67 21.47 -56.03 -1.67
N PRO A 68 22.15 -55.51 -0.61
CA PRO A 68 22.70 -54.15 -0.60
C PRO A 68 24.11 -54.02 -1.18
N ALA A 69 24.38 -52.87 -1.80
CA ALA A 69 25.73 -52.49 -2.22
C ALA A 69 26.55 -51.91 -1.05
N THR A 70 27.81 -52.36 -0.95
CA THR A 70 28.86 -51.83 -0.09
C THR A 70 29.09 -50.33 -0.33
N PRO A 71 29.41 -49.51 0.70
CA PRO A 71 29.77 -48.10 0.48
C PRO A 71 31.08 -47.97 -0.30
N THR A 72 31.03 -47.23 -1.41
CA THR A 72 32.22 -46.84 -2.18
C THR A 72 32.89 -45.63 -1.55
N GLU A 73 34.23 -45.61 -1.52
CA GLU A 73 35.03 -44.55 -0.90
C GLU A 73 34.84 -43.19 -1.60
N MET A 74 34.85 -42.13 -0.79
CA MET A 74 34.91 -40.74 -1.25
C MET A 74 36.26 -40.47 -1.94
N PRO A 75 36.30 -39.82 -3.12
CA PRO A 75 37.56 -39.37 -3.69
C PRO A 75 38.15 -38.24 -2.84
N THR A 76 39.37 -38.44 -2.36
CA THR A 76 40.15 -37.41 -1.64
C THR A 76 40.51 -36.28 -2.59
N GLU A 77 39.91 -35.10 -2.41
CA GLU A 77 40.41 -33.88 -3.07
C GLU A 77 41.80 -33.54 -2.51
N VAL A 78 42.80 -33.56 -3.40
CA VAL A 78 44.17 -33.18 -3.07
C VAL A 78 44.26 -31.66 -3.02
N LEU A 79 44.65 -31.14 -1.86
CA LEU A 79 45.00 -29.74 -1.67
C LEU A 79 46.19 -29.34 -2.56
N VAL A 80 45.91 -28.84 -3.76
CA VAL A 80 46.92 -28.21 -4.62
C VAL A 80 46.96 -26.72 -4.29
N THR A 81 48.00 -26.29 -3.58
CA THR A 81 48.32 -24.88 -3.36
C THR A 81 48.97 -24.28 -4.62
N PRO A 82 48.34 -23.29 -5.28
CA PRO A 82 49.03 -22.50 -6.30
C PRO A 82 49.96 -21.48 -5.62
N THR A 83 51.26 -21.76 -5.60
CA THR A 83 52.27 -20.76 -5.25
C THR A 83 52.44 -19.79 -6.42
N SER A 84 51.62 -18.74 -6.45
CA SER A 84 51.76 -17.63 -7.40
C SER A 84 52.32 -16.41 -6.66
N GLU A 85 53.59 -16.10 -6.90
CA GLU A 85 54.22 -14.88 -6.41
C GLU A 85 53.53 -13.66 -7.06
N VAL A 86 52.80 -12.88 -6.25
CA VAL A 86 52.23 -11.61 -6.69
C VAL A 86 53.34 -10.57 -6.72
N ILE A 87 53.90 -10.33 -7.90
CA ILE A 87 54.76 -9.17 -8.15
C ILE A 87 53.86 -7.93 -8.20
N ILE A 88 53.87 -7.14 -7.12
CA ILE A 88 53.19 -5.85 -7.07
C ILE A 88 54.08 -4.82 -7.79
N GLU A 89 53.82 -4.58 -9.08
CA GLU A 89 54.30 -3.36 -9.73
C GLU A 89 53.43 -2.17 -9.30
N ALA A 90 54.05 -1.19 -8.65
CA ALA A 90 53.38 0.05 -8.29
C ALA A 90 53.28 0.97 -9.52
N PRO A 91 52.09 1.51 -9.87
CA PRO A 91 51.98 2.49 -10.94
C PRO A 91 52.65 3.81 -10.54
N SER A 92 53.73 4.17 -11.23
CA SER A 92 54.41 5.47 -11.09
C SER A 92 53.59 6.58 -11.79
N PRO A 93 53.43 7.78 -11.19
CA PRO A 93 52.47 8.77 -11.67
C PRO A 93 53.00 9.63 -12.83
N THR A 94 52.17 9.90 -13.84
CA THR A 94 52.39 10.97 -14.85
C THR A 94 51.03 11.37 -15.50
N PRO A 95 50.86 12.59 -16.02
CA PRO A 95 50.79 13.84 -15.26
C PRO A 95 49.42 14.54 -15.43
N THR A 96 49.11 15.46 -14.51
CA THR A 96 47.97 16.39 -14.63
C THR A 96 48.08 17.27 -15.88
N ILE A 97 47.00 17.42 -16.64
CA ILE A 97 46.84 18.45 -17.68
C ILE A 97 45.60 19.30 -17.33
N ASP A 98 45.80 20.62 -17.33
CA ASP A 98 44.82 21.66 -16.99
C ASP A 98 44.03 22.07 -18.27
N PRO A 99 42.72 22.41 -18.22
CA PRO A 99 41.89 22.53 -19.42
C PRO A 99 41.67 23.98 -19.90
N THR A 100 42.31 24.35 -21.02
CA THR A 100 41.95 25.46 -21.93
C THR A 100 42.86 25.35 -23.16
N GLU A 101 42.54 25.74 -24.40
CA GLU A 101 41.46 26.55 -24.98
C GLU A 101 41.41 26.17 -26.48
N LEU A 102 40.25 25.90 -27.10
CA LEU A 102 40.14 25.79 -28.57
C LEU A 102 38.81 26.36 -29.10
N THR A 103 38.94 27.22 -30.10
CA THR A 103 37.87 27.97 -30.80
C THR A 103 37.05 27.12 -31.77
N PRO A 104 35.83 27.56 -32.13
CA PRO A 104 34.91 26.77 -32.97
C PRO A 104 35.23 26.87 -34.48
N MET A 105 34.94 25.79 -35.21
CA MET A 105 34.86 25.79 -36.67
C MET A 105 33.40 25.71 -37.14
N ALA A 106 33.10 26.41 -38.23
CA ALA A 106 31.80 26.43 -38.91
C ALA A 106 31.62 25.27 -39.92
N THR A 107 30.50 25.26 -40.66
CA THR A 107 30.03 24.35 -41.75
C THR A 107 28.87 23.46 -41.28
N ALA A 108 27.71 23.32 -41.95
CA ALA A 108 27.12 24.02 -43.11
C ALA A 108 25.59 23.85 -43.14
N THR A 109 24.90 24.65 -43.97
CA THR A 109 23.47 24.53 -44.33
C THR A 109 23.26 23.47 -45.42
N PRO A 110 22.12 22.77 -45.41
CA PRO A 110 21.22 22.73 -46.57
C PRO A 110 19.76 22.98 -46.10
N GLU A 111 19.03 23.91 -46.71
CA GLU A 111 18.34 23.86 -48.02
C GLU A 111 16.91 23.32 -47.88
N GLU A 112 15.97 24.16 -48.29
CA GLU A 112 14.52 24.07 -48.08
C GLU A 112 13.85 23.36 -49.25
N THR A 113 12.89 22.45 -49.00
CA THR A 113 12.10 21.85 -50.08
C THR A 113 10.71 21.43 -49.62
N GLU A 114 9.68 22.16 -50.06
CA GLU A 114 8.27 21.77 -49.89
C GLU A 114 7.88 20.59 -50.80
N PRO A 115 6.93 19.73 -50.36
CA PRO A 115 6.08 18.96 -51.25
C PRO A 115 4.66 19.59 -51.39
N PRO A 116 3.94 19.35 -52.51
CA PRO A 116 2.85 20.23 -52.95
C PRO A 116 1.45 19.85 -52.44
N ALA A 117 0.54 20.83 -52.56
CA ALA A 117 -0.90 20.66 -52.32
C ALA A 117 -1.57 19.65 -53.27
N VAL A 118 -2.58 18.93 -52.77
CA VAL A 118 -3.51 18.13 -53.58
C VAL A 118 -4.96 18.51 -53.22
N SER A 119 -5.78 18.64 -54.26
CA SER A 119 -7.09 19.31 -54.24
C SER A 119 -8.18 18.61 -53.42
N GLN A 120 -9.07 19.44 -52.87
CA GLN A 120 -10.44 19.06 -52.56
C GLN A 120 -11.16 18.53 -53.82
N LEU A 121 -12.01 17.51 -53.63
CA LEU A 121 -13.11 17.22 -54.54
C LEU A 121 -14.41 17.22 -53.70
N GLY A 122 -15.35 18.09 -54.05
CA GLY A 122 -16.66 18.14 -53.39
C GLY A 122 -17.80 18.02 -54.41
N ALA A 123 -18.84 17.28 -54.05
CA ALA A 123 -20.22 17.36 -54.55
C ALA A 123 -21.12 16.29 -53.88
N ALA A 124 -22.45 16.40 -53.75
CA ALA A 124 -23.37 17.54 -53.62
C ALA A 124 -24.81 17.01 -53.40
N GLY A 125 -25.64 17.69 -52.58
CA GLY A 125 -27.10 17.47 -52.41
C GLY A 125 -27.50 16.28 -51.50
N GLY A 126 -28.48 16.35 -50.58
CA GLY A 126 -29.50 17.36 -50.26
C GLY A 126 -30.88 17.07 -50.90
N PRO A 127 -32.03 17.55 -50.37
CA PRO A 127 -32.31 18.07 -49.01
C PRO A 127 -33.64 17.57 -48.36
N GLY A 128 -33.83 17.88 -47.07
CA GLY A 128 -35.12 18.32 -46.50
C GLY A 128 -36.11 17.29 -45.92
N ALA A 129 -36.48 17.49 -44.64
CA ALA A 129 -37.87 17.53 -44.16
C ALA A 129 -37.92 18.09 -42.72
N GLU A 130 -38.72 19.13 -42.49
CA GLU A 130 -39.13 19.55 -41.15
C GLU A 130 -40.19 18.58 -40.60
N GLN A 131 -40.17 18.32 -39.29
CA GLN A 131 -41.43 18.07 -38.59
C GLN A 131 -41.35 18.56 -37.14
N THR A 132 -42.14 19.59 -36.85
CA THR A 132 -42.46 20.02 -35.49
C THR A 132 -43.48 19.06 -34.89
N ASP A 133 -43.27 18.61 -33.66
CA ASP A 133 -44.40 18.30 -32.79
C ASP A 133 -44.13 18.74 -31.35
N THR A 134 -45.14 19.35 -30.74
CA THR A 134 -45.10 19.87 -29.38
C THR A 134 -46.28 19.28 -28.61
N LEU A 135 -46.03 18.43 -27.61
CA LEU A 135 -46.97 18.18 -26.52
C LEU A 135 -46.21 17.70 -25.28
N GLY A 136 -46.55 18.27 -24.13
CA GLY A 136 -45.76 18.12 -22.91
C GLY A 136 -46.11 16.90 -22.07
N GLY A 137 -45.10 16.37 -21.38
CA GLY A 137 -45.20 15.44 -20.26
C GLY A 137 -43.99 15.67 -19.35
N GLY A 138 -44.22 15.87 -18.05
CA GLY A 138 -43.15 16.23 -17.12
C GLY A 138 -42.11 15.12 -16.98
N SER A 139 -40.90 15.35 -17.49
CA SER A 139 -39.76 14.46 -17.26
C SER A 139 -39.03 14.87 -15.99
N ILE A 140 -38.92 13.94 -15.05
CA ILE A 140 -38.03 14.08 -13.88
C ILE A 140 -36.60 14.22 -14.44
N ARG A 141 -35.87 15.25 -14.01
CA ARG A 141 -34.44 15.36 -14.34
C ARG A 141 -33.66 14.30 -13.56
N THR A 142 -33.59 13.09 -14.10
CA THR A 142 -32.47 12.20 -13.86
C THR A 142 -31.26 12.81 -14.56
N SER A 143 -30.54 13.68 -13.86
CA SER A 143 -29.21 14.12 -14.27
C SER A 143 -28.24 12.96 -14.11
N SER A 144 -28.19 12.07 -15.10
CA SER A 144 -26.95 11.37 -15.39
C SER A 144 -25.91 12.45 -15.69
N ALA A 145 -24.95 12.64 -14.78
CA ALA A 145 -23.80 13.49 -15.06
C ALA A 145 -23.06 12.88 -16.25
N SER A 146 -23.16 13.52 -17.41
CA SER A 146 -22.37 13.16 -18.59
C SER A 146 -20.93 13.60 -18.33
N LEU A 147 -19.98 12.69 -18.56
CA LEU A 147 -18.53 12.92 -18.49
C LEU A 147 -18.01 13.95 -19.53
N ASP A 148 -18.91 14.59 -20.29
CA ASP A 148 -18.64 15.64 -21.28
C ASP A 148 -18.57 17.05 -20.67
N ASP A 149 -19.19 17.28 -19.50
CA ASP A 149 -18.92 18.47 -18.71
C ASP A 149 -17.63 18.21 -17.92
N GLY A 150 -16.63 19.07 -18.11
CA GLY A 150 -15.29 18.90 -17.51
C GLY A 150 -15.29 18.80 -15.98
N PRO A 151 -14.15 18.38 -15.38
CA PRO A 151 -14.03 18.14 -13.95
C PRO A 151 -14.58 19.32 -13.13
N PRO A 152 -15.50 19.09 -12.17
CA PRO A 152 -16.23 20.18 -11.52
C PRO A 152 -15.28 21.15 -10.83
N ASP A 153 -15.53 22.46 -10.99
CA ASP A 153 -14.74 23.54 -10.37
C ASP A 153 -14.49 23.30 -8.87
N ILE A 154 -15.46 22.70 -8.16
CA ILE A 154 -15.33 22.39 -6.74
C ILE A 154 -14.28 21.31 -6.46
N LEU A 155 -14.19 20.25 -7.27
CA LEU A 155 -13.23 19.17 -7.08
C LEU A 155 -11.82 19.65 -7.43
N LEU A 156 -11.65 20.34 -8.57
CA LEU A 156 -10.36 20.92 -8.96
C LEU A 156 -9.82 21.93 -7.93
N ARG A 157 -10.69 22.72 -7.29
CA ARG A 157 -10.28 23.75 -6.31
C ARG A 157 -9.74 23.17 -5.00
N ILE A 158 -10.15 21.95 -4.63
CA ILE A 158 -9.74 21.30 -3.38
C ILE A 158 -8.79 20.11 -3.59
N ALA A 159 -8.64 19.63 -4.83
CA ALA A 159 -7.70 18.57 -5.20
C ALA A 159 -6.26 18.95 -4.85
N SER A 160 -5.42 17.93 -4.61
CA SER A 160 -4.02 18.15 -4.28
C SER A 160 -3.26 18.72 -5.49
N GLU A 161 -2.21 19.49 -5.20
CA GLU A 161 -1.31 20.04 -6.23
C GLU A 161 -0.63 18.89 -6.98
N LEU A 162 -0.51 19.02 -8.30
CA LEU A 162 0.24 18.09 -9.14
C LEU A 162 1.67 18.61 -9.31
N VAL A 163 2.66 17.82 -8.87
CA VAL A 163 4.09 18.10 -9.11
C VAL A 163 4.63 17.28 -10.29
N PRO A 164 5.51 17.86 -11.13
CA PRO A 164 6.15 17.15 -12.22
C PRO A 164 7.19 16.16 -11.71
N ILE A 165 7.17 14.95 -12.27
CA ILE A 165 8.17 13.91 -12.11
C ILE A 165 8.85 13.77 -13.47
N ASP A 166 10.17 13.95 -13.53
CA ASP A 166 10.93 14.07 -14.79
C ASP A 166 10.99 12.77 -15.63
N GLY A 167 10.37 11.68 -15.17
CA GLY A 167 10.52 10.35 -15.77
C GLY A 167 11.95 9.84 -15.67
N GLY A 168 12.40 9.05 -16.64
CA GLY A 168 13.77 8.53 -16.74
C GLY A 168 13.91 7.04 -16.41
N GLU A 169 15.12 6.52 -16.62
CA GLU A 169 15.49 5.14 -16.27
C GLU A 169 15.86 5.05 -14.78
N PHE A 170 15.37 4.02 -14.09
CA PHE A 170 15.74 3.71 -12.70
C PHE A 170 15.76 2.20 -12.44
N GLN A 171 16.34 1.82 -11.30
CA GLN A 171 16.35 0.43 -10.83
C GLN A 171 15.15 0.20 -9.89
N MET A 172 14.13 -0.45 -10.41
CA MET A 172 12.89 -0.79 -9.71
C MET A 172 13.05 -2.09 -8.92
N GLY A 173 12.52 -2.15 -7.70
CA GLY A 173 12.63 -3.31 -6.82
C GLY A 173 13.93 -3.37 -6.00
N THR A 174 14.07 -4.45 -5.22
CA THR A 174 15.09 -4.60 -4.18
C THR A 174 16.22 -5.56 -4.55
N THR A 175 17.43 -5.29 -4.06
CA THR A 175 18.53 -6.27 -4.09
C THR A 175 18.47 -7.22 -2.88
N PRO A 176 19.14 -8.40 -2.92
CA PRO A 176 19.14 -9.33 -1.78
C PRO A 176 19.85 -8.75 -0.55
N ALA A 177 20.80 -7.85 -0.77
CA ALA A 177 21.47 -7.11 0.29
C ALA A 177 20.54 -6.09 0.96
N GLU A 178 19.79 -5.30 0.18
CA GLU A 178 18.78 -4.37 0.70
C GLU A 178 17.68 -5.10 1.50
N ALA A 179 17.19 -6.24 1.00
CA ALA A 179 16.20 -7.04 1.71
C ALA A 179 16.76 -7.63 3.02
N ALA A 180 17.98 -8.17 3.01
CA ALA A 180 18.61 -8.70 4.22
C ALA A 180 18.88 -7.61 5.27
N ILE A 181 19.24 -6.40 4.84
CA ILE A 181 19.35 -5.22 5.69
C ILE A 181 17.99 -4.87 6.30
N ALA A 182 16.91 -4.81 5.49
CA ALA A 182 15.57 -4.49 5.98
C ALA A 182 15.05 -5.52 7.01
N VAL A 183 15.31 -6.81 6.80
CA VAL A 183 14.97 -7.86 7.78
C VAL A 183 15.73 -7.68 9.09
N ARG A 184 17.06 -7.50 9.01
CA ARG A 184 17.91 -7.27 10.20
C ARG A 184 17.42 -6.06 10.98
N ASP A 185 17.22 -4.93 10.29
CA ASP A 185 16.77 -3.68 10.88
C ASP A 185 15.40 -3.84 11.56
N CYS A 186 14.44 -4.51 10.92
CA CYS A 186 13.15 -4.78 11.52
C CYS A 186 13.25 -5.59 12.82
N VAL A 187 14.12 -6.61 12.86
CA VAL A 187 14.31 -7.47 14.04
C VAL A 187 15.10 -6.76 15.15
N GLU A 188 16.19 -6.08 14.80
CA GLU A 188 17.14 -5.51 15.77
C GLU A 188 16.78 -4.09 16.24
N ARG A 189 16.27 -3.24 15.35
CA ARG A 189 15.88 -1.84 15.64
C ARG A 189 14.39 -1.72 15.95
N ASP A 190 13.54 -2.30 15.11
CA ASP A 190 12.09 -2.06 15.17
C ASP A 190 11.35 -3.07 16.07
N GLY A 191 12.02 -4.14 16.52
CA GLY A 191 11.43 -5.18 17.38
C GLY A 191 10.27 -5.94 16.73
N GLY A 192 10.28 -6.05 15.40
CA GLY A 192 9.33 -6.86 14.63
C GLY A 192 9.87 -8.27 14.34
N ASN A 193 8.98 -9.18 13.94
CA ASN A 193 9.34 -10.54 13.51
C ASN A 193 9.40 -10.63 11.97
N CYS A 194 10.17 -9.75 11.31
CA CYS A 194 10.22 -9.74 9.85
C CYS A 194 10.89 -10.99 9.27
N LEU A 195 10.30 -11.49 8.19
CA LEU A 195 10.79 -12.65 7.44
C LEU A 195 11.33 -12.19 6.08
N SER A 196 12.36 -12.86 5.57
CA SER A 196 12.93 -12.55 4.24
C SER A 196 11.90 -12.68 3.12
N GLN A 197 10.96 -13.62 3.26
CA GLN A 197 9.90 -13.86 2.29
C GLN A 197 8.97 -12.65 2.05
N TRP A 198 8.92 -11.69 2.98
CA TRP A 198 8.15 -10.45 2.79
C TRP A 198 8.84 -9.45 1.84
N ALA A 199 10.02 -9.78 1.31
CA ALA A 199 10.62 -9.05 0.20
C ALA A 199 10.57 -9.83 -1.13
N ASP A 200 10.13 -11.10 -1.14
CA ASP A 200 10.29 -12.02 -2.27
C ASP A 200 9.58 -11.52 -3.56
N ASP A 201 8.44 -10.85 -3.41
CA ASP A 201 7.65 -10.27 -4.51
C ASP A 201 8.23 -8.98 -5.12
N SER A 202 9.23 -8.40 -4.44
CA SER A 202 9.90 -7.14 -4.78
C SER A 202 11.22 -7.40 -5.52
N PHE A 203 11.50 -8.66 -5.87
CA PHE A 203 12.66 -9.12 -6.64
C PHE A 203 12.29 -9.53 -8.07
N PRO A 204 13.26 -9.52 -9.00
CA PRO A 204 14.59 -8.92 -8.87
C PRO A 204 14.53 -7.40 -8.96
N GLN A 205 15.60 -6.73 -8.53
CA GLN A 205 15.85 -5.37 -8.99
C GLN A 205 16.12 -5.38 -10.50
N HIS A 206 15.43 -4.52 -11.26
CA HIS A 206 15.45 -4.52 -12.73
C HIS A 206 15.35 -3.10 -13.31
N PRO A 207 15.85 -2.85 -14.54
CA PRO A 207 15.78 -1.54 -15.19
C PRO A 207 14.37 -1.26 -15.71
N VAL A 208 13.84 -0.08 -15.36
CA VAL A 208 12.57 0.45 -15.83
C VAL A 208 12.76 1.90 -16.28
N THR A 209 12.16 2.25 -17.42
CA THR A 209 12.06 3.62 -17.90
C THR A 209 10.63 4.11 -17.72
N VAL A 210 10.47 5.24 -17.04
CA VAL A 210 9.16 5.88 -16.85
C VAL A 210 9.12 7.18 -17.66
N SER A 211 8.05 7.43 -18.42
CA SER A 211 7.81 8.69 -19.11
C SER A 211 7.58 9.83 -18.11
N PRO A 212 7.84 11.11 -18.44
CA PRO A 212 7.52 12.22 -17.55
C PRO A 212 6.01 12.29 -17.26
N PHE A 213 5.66 12.51 -15.99
CA PHE A 213 4.27 12.54 -15.51
C PHE A 213 4.09 13.55 -14.38
N LEU A 214 2.87 13.67 -13.88
CA LEU A 214 2.45 14.53 -12.78
C LEU A 214 1.87 13.65 -11.66
N MET A 215 2.18 13.93 -10.40
CA MET A 215 1.59 13.20 -9.26
C MET A 215 1.14 14.15 -8.15
N GLU A 216 0.08 13.80 -7.44
CA GLU A 216 -0.43 14.56 -6.30
C GLU A 216 0.59 14.60 -5.16
N VAL A 217 0.81 15.81 -4.60
CA VAL A 217 1.72 16.02 -3.46
C VAL A 217 1.29 15.21 -2.24
N THR A 218 -0.01 14.99 -2.05
CA THR A 218 -0.58 14.30 -0.88
C THR A 218 -1.48 13.16 -1.30
N GLU A 219 -1.84 12.30 -0.35
CA GLU A 219 -2.99 11.41 -0.48
C GLU A 219 -4.29 12.21 -0.65
N VAL A 220 -5.33 11.54 -1.18
CA VAL A 220 -6.67 12.12 -1.27
C VAL A 220 -7.30 12.17 0.13
N SER A 221 -7.81 13.33 0.54
CA SER A 221 -8.43 13.53 1.85
C SER A 221 -9.91 13.16 1.89
N TYR A 222 -10.46 12.98 3.10
CA TYR A 222 -11.90 12.82 3.28
C TYR A 222 -12.72 14.00 2.74
N GLU A 223 -12.27 15.25 2.90
CA GLU A 223 -12.95 16.44 2.33
C GLU A 223 -13.09 16.32 0.81
N GLN A 224 -11.98 15.98 0.14
CA GLN A 224 -11.91 15.79 -1.31
C GLN A 224 -12.85 14.67 -1.77
N TYR A 225 -12.77 13.49 -1.16
CA TYR A 225 -13.56 12.33 -1.58
C TYR A 225 -15.06 12.50 -1.27
N VAL A 226 -15.42 13.13 -0.15
CA VAL A 226 -16.82 13.46 0.18
C VAL A 226 -17.39 14.48 -0.80
N ALA A 227 -16.61 15.45 -1.28
CA ALA A 227 -17.05 16.36 -2.33
C ALA A 227 -17.34 15.62 -3.65
N PHE A 228 -16.49 14.65 -4.03
CA PHE A 228 -16.70 13.78 -5.19
C PHE A 228 -17.98 12.94 -5.09
N LEU A 229 -18.21 12.25 -3.96
CA LEU A 229 -19.45 11.49 -3.74
C LEU A 229 -20.70 12.37 -3.82
N ASN A 230 -20.65 13.57 -3.22
CA ASN A 230 -21.73 14.56 -3.27
C ASN A 230 -21.97 15.11 -4.69
N TRP A 231 -20.92 15.26 -5.51
CA TRP A 231 -21.06 15.64 -6.92
C TRP A 231 -21.71 14.53 -7.75
N MET A 232 -21.31 13.27 -7.58
CA MET A 232 -21.96 12.13 -8.24
C MET A 232 -23.44 11.97 -7.82
N GLY A 233 -23.79 12.46 -6.63
CA GLY A 233 -25.16 12.55 -6.12
C GLY A 233 -25.58 11.43 -5.17
N PRO A 234 -26.83 11.46 -4.68
CA PRO A 234 -27.29 10.54 -3.64
C PRO A 234 -27.24 9.06 -4.08
N GLY A 235 -26.66 8.20 -3.24
CA GLY A 235 -26.59 6.75 -3.50
C GLY A 235 -25.47 6.29 -4.44
N SER A 236 -24.73 7.22 -5.05
CA SER A 236 -23.59 6.96 -5.94
C SER A 236 -22.52 6.02 -5.36
N HIS A 237 -22.28 6.03 -4.05
CA HIS A 237 -21.30 5.16 -3.39
C HIS A 237 -21.52 3.66 -3.62
N ALA A 238 -22.77 3.22 -3.83
CA ALA A 238 -23.11 1.80 -3.87
C ALA A 238 -22.76 1.12 -5.20
N ASN A 239 -22.76 1.86 -6.31
CA ASN A 239 -22.53 1.31 -7.66
C ASN A 239 -22.09 2.35 -8.72
N GLY A 240 -21.77 3.58 -8.33
CA GLY A 240 -21.42 4.67 -9.25
C GLY A 240 -20.02 4.58 -9.85
N CYS A 241 -19.14 3.77 -9.27
CA CYS A 241 -17.75 3.63 -9.69
C CYS A 241 -17.60 2.41 -10.60
N ASP A 242 -17.75 2.59 -11.92
CA ASP A 242 -17.78 1.53 -12.94
C ASP A 242 -18.80 0.39 -12.68
N GLY A 243 -19.94 0.71 -12.05
CA GLY A 243 -20.94 -0.28 -11.65
C GLY A 243 -20.59 -1.03 -10.36
N GLN A 244 -19.47 -0.68 -9.71
CA GLN A 244 -18.98 -1.24 -8.45
C GLN A 244 -19.16 -0.24 -7.29
N PRO A 245 -19.15 -0.71 -6.04
CA PRO A 245 -19.13 0.18 -4.88
C PRO A 245 -17.87 1.04 -4.87
N CYS A 246 -18.00 2.31 -4.53
CA CYS A 246 -16.90 3.27 -4.33
C CYS A 246 -16.32 3.17 -2.91
N LEU A 247 -17.20 2.98 -1.92
CA LEU A 247 -16.91 2.66 -0.51
C LEU A 247 -18.19 2.16 0.16
N ALA A 248 -18.07 1.57 1.35
CA ALA A 248 -19.20 1.35 2.25
C ALA A 248 -19.39 2.57 3.17
N THR A 249 -20.62 3.01 3.38
CA THR A 249 -20.95 4.09 4.34
C THR A 249 -21.03 3.56 5.77
N ARG A 250 -21.05 4.46 6.75
CA ARG A 250 -21.18 4.15 8.19
C ARG A 250 -22.45 3.35 8.56
N SER A 251 -23.47 3.39 7.71
CA SER A 251 -24.69 2.58 7.85
C SER A 251 -24.54 1.15 7.33
N GLU A 252 -23.48 0.88 6.57
CA GLU A 252 -23.21 -0.40 5.87
C GLU A 252 -21.99 -1.11 6.46
N SER A 253 -20.98 -0.36 6.94
CA SER A 253 -19.86 -0.86 7.75
C SER A 253 -19.64 0.02 8.99
N GLU A 254 -19.43 -0.59 10.16
CA GLU A 254 -19.19 0.13 11.42
C GLU A 254 -17.83 0.83 11.47
N THR A 255 -16.87 0.37 10.66
CA THR A 255 -15.54 0.96 10.49
C THR A 255 -15.57 2.30 9.73
N SER A 256 -16.53 2.46 8.82
CA SER A 256 -16.58 3.58 7.89
C SER A 256 -16.86 4.91 8.58
N SER A 257 -16.03 5.89 8.25
CA SER A 257 -16.18 7.27 8.71
C SER A 257 -17.21 8.08 7.91
N VAL A 258 -17.55 7.66 6.68
CA VAL A 258 -18.41 8.41 5.76
C VAL A 258 -19.89 8.14 6.06
N THR A 259 -20.61 9.16 6.52
CA THR A 259 -22.05 9.08 6.79
C THR A 259 -22.85 9.57 5.60
N PHE A 260 -23.90 8.85 5.21
CA PHE A 260 -24.84 9.22 4.14
C PHE A 260 -26.25 9.44 4.72
N ASP A 261 -26.83 10.62 4.53
CA ASP A 261 -28.13 11.00 5.11
C ASP A 261 -29.34 10.73 4.18
N SER A 262 -29.14 9.90 3.14
CA SER A 262 -30.02 9.71 1.97
C SER A 262 -30.01 10.84 0.92
N ALA A 263 -29.32 11.96 1.16
CA ALA A 263 -29.14 13.04 0.19
C ALA A 263 -27.66 13.44 0.01
N ASN A 264 -26.90 13.55 1.09
CA ASN A 264 -25.53 14.03 1.12
C ASN A 264 -24.62 13.07 1.90
N TYR A 265 -23.35 13.10 1.54
CA TYR A 265 -22.24 12.46 2.26
C TYR A 265 -21.57 13.47 3.18
N SER A 266 -21.12 13.02 4.34
CA SER A 266 -20.44 13.85 5.33
C SER A 266 -19.48 13.04 6.19
N VAL A 267 -18.48 13.74 6.74
CA VAL A 267 -17.58 13.26 7.78
C VAL A 267 -17.52 14.28 8.92
N PRO A 268 -17.13 13.89 10.14
CA PRO A 268 -16.76 14.85 11.19
C PRO A 268 -15.63 15.77 10.71
N SER A 269 -15.73 17.08 10.98
CA SER A 269 -14.72 18.06 10.53
C SER A 269 -13.32 17.85 11.09
N VAL A 270 -13.19 17.04 12.15
CA VAL A 270 -11.92 16.66 12.80
C VAL A 270 -11.12 15.62 12.00
N ILE A 271 -11.73 14.97 11.00
CA ILE A 271 -11.04 14.01 10.11
C ILE A 271 -11.01 14.45 8.63
N ALA A 272 -11.45 15.67 8.33
CA ALA A 272 -11.64 16.12 6.95
C ALA A 272 -10.32 16.20 6.15
N ASP A 273 -9.20 16.44 6.84
CA ASP A 273 -7.84 16.52 6.33
C ASP A 273 -7.02 15.21 6.50
N LEU A 274 -7.61 14.16 7.08
CA LEU A 274 -7.03 12.81 7.05
C LEU A 274 -7.19 12.19 5.65
N PRO A 275 -6.28 11.28 5.23
CA PRO A 275 -6.46 10.52 4.01
C PRO A 275 -7.76 9.73 4.06
N VAL A 276 -8.47 9.67 2.94
CA VAL A 276 -9.63 8.79 2.80
C VAL A 276 -9.14 7.34 2.78
N VAL A 277 -9.72 6.52 3.64
CA VAL A 277 -9.49 5.06 3.70
C VAL A 277 -10.81 4.32 3.52
N GLU A 278 -10.73 3.00 3.46
CA GLU A 278 -11.87 2.12 3.16
C GLU A 278 -12.54 2.39 1.79
N VAL A 279 -11.77 2.94 0.85
CA VAL A 279 -12.16 3.08 -0.55
C VAL A 279 -11.81 1.81 -1.33
N THR A 280 -12.69 1.42 -2.24
CA THR A 280 -12.37 0.37 -3.22
C THR A 280 -11.40 0.92 -4.26
N TRP A 281 -10.69 0.04 -4.97
CA TRP A 281 -9.87 0.45 -6.10
C TRP A 281 -10.70 1.14 -7.20
N TYR A 282 -11.95 0.69 -7.40
CA TYR A 282 -12.91 1.33 -8.31
C TYR A 282 -13.25 2.75 -7.86
N GLY A 283 -13.46 2.97 -6.56
CA GLY A 283 -13.68 4.28 -5.97
C GLY A 283 -12.49 5.23 -6.17
N ALA A 284 -11.28 4.74 -5.89
CA ALA A 284 -10.04 5.46 -6.08
C ALA A 284 -9.83 5.86 -7.56
N LYS A 285 -10.00 4.91 -8.49
CA LYS A 285 -9.95 5.15 -9.94
C LYS A 285 -10.97 6.20 -10.38
N SER A 286 -12.24 6.03 -10.04
CA SER A 286 -13.32 6.93 -10.48
C SER A 286 -13.19 8.35 -9.93
N TYR A 287 -12.63 8.53 -8.72
CA TYR A 287 -12.28 9.84 -8.19
C TYR A 287 -11.22 10.52 -9.07
N CYS A 288 -10.12 9.82 -9.41
CA CYS A 288 -9.08 10.40 -10.24
C CYS A 288 -9.60 10.73 -11.66
N GLU A 289 -10.38 9.84 -12.27
CA GLU A 289 -10.99 10.08 -13.57
C GLU A 289 -11.94 11.29 -13.56
N ALA A 290 -12.69 11.51 -12.48
CA ALA A 290 -13.54 12.69 -12.30
C ALA A 290 -12.76 14.03 -12.18
N LEU A 291 -11.45 13.98 -11.98
CA LEU A 291 -10.53 15.13 -12.06
C LEU A 291 -9.83 15.28 -13.42
N GLY A 292 -10.06 14.36 -14.37
CA GLY A 292 -9.21 14.23 -15.57
C GLY A 292 -7.81 13.68 -15.27
N ARG A 293 -7.66 12.97 -14.14
CA ARG A 293 -6.45 12.30 -13.66
C ARG A 293 -6.65 10.77 -13.75
N ARG A 294 -5.67 10.00 -13.27
CA ARG A 294 -5.71 8.53 -13.15
C ARG A 294 -5.02 8.11 -11.85
N LEU A 295 -5.07 6.81 -11.52
CA LEU A 295 -4.12 6.26 -10.55
C LEU A 295 -2.71 6.20 -11.17
N PRO A 296 -1.63 6.35 -10.38
CA PRO A 296 -0.29 6.08 -10.86
C PRO A 296 -0.09 4.61 -11.18
N THR A 297 0.90 4.26 -12.01
CA THR A 297 1.39 2.88 -12.08
C THR A 297 2.25 2.53 -10.86
N GLU A 298 2.50 1.24 -10.63
CA GLU A 298 3.44 0.78 -9.59
C GLU A 298 4.84 1.37 -9.82
N ALA A 299 5.28 1.44 -11.09
CA ALA A 299 6.58 2.00 -11.47
C ALA A 299 6.65 3.52 -11.29
N GLU A 300 5.59 4.25 -11.64
CA GLU A 300 5.49 5.69 -11.39
C GLU A 300 5.53 6.01 -9.88
N TRP A 301 4.79 5.24 -9.08
CA TRP A 301 4.78 5.39 -7.63
C TRP A 301 6.16 5.16 -7.03
N GLU A 302 6.84 4.07 -7.40
CA GLU A 302 8.19 3.79 -6.92
C GLU A 302 9.18 4.87 -7.40
N ARG A 303 9.12 5.30 -8.68
CA ARG A 303 9.96 6.39 -9.22
C ARG A 303 9.80 7.68 -8.42
N ALA A 304 8.57 8.09 -8.12
CA ALA A 304 8.25 9.31 -7.38
C ALA A 304 8.68 9.25 -5.90
N ALA A 305 8.71 8.05 -5.29
CA ALA A 305 9.19 7.84 -3.94
C ALA A 305 10.73 7.69 -3.84
N ARG A 306 11.34 6.92 -4.76
CA ARG A 306 12.71 6.39 -4.69
C ARG A 306 13.78 7.30 -5.31
N GLY A 307 13.42 8.10 -6.32
CA GLY A 307 14.36 8.99 -7.02
C GLY A 307 15.43 8.29 -7.85
N ASP A 308 16.40 9.07 -8.34
CA ASP A 308 17.56 8.57 -9.09
C ASP A 308 18.61 7.87 -8.23
N ASP A 309 18.66 8.20 -6.93
CA ASP A 309 19.66 7.73 -5.97
C ASP A 309 19.24 6.45 -5.23
N GLY A 310 18.17 5.76 -5.67
CA GLY A 310 17.82 4.41 -5.21
C GLY A 310 17.39 4.33 -3.75
N ARG A 311 16.68 5.35 -3.25
CA ARG A 311 16.41 5.53 -1.82
C ARG A 311 15.53 4.45 -1.21
N ILE A 312 15.88 3.97 -0.02
CA ILE A 312 15.11 2.98 0.74
C ILE A 312 13.82 3.57 1.34
N TYR A 313 13.89 4.81 1.81
CA TYR A 313 12.75 5.65 2.23
C TYR A 313 12.76 6.97 1.43
N PRO A 314 11.65 7.71 1.29
CA PRO A 314 11.58 8.89 0.43
C PRO A 314 12.65 9.98 0.71
N TRP A 315 13.03 10.15 1.97
CA TRP A 315 14.12 11.06 2.41
C TRP A 315 15.54 10.51 2.21
N GLY A 316 15.68 9.20 1.92
CA GLY A 316 16.96 8.49 1.78
C GLY A 316 17.33 7.64 3.01
N GLY A 317 18.40 6.84 2.86
CA GLY A 317 19.12 6.22 3.98
C GLY A 317 18.28 5.36 4.94
N ASP A 318 18.55 5.55 6.23
CA ASP A 318 17.96 4.78 7.33
C ASP A 318 16.56 5.30 7.74
N TRP A 319 15.84 4.49 8.50
CA TRP A 319 14.55 4.87 9.10
C TRP A 319 14.72 5.99 10.13
N ASP A 320 13.91 7.04 10.01
CA ASP A 320 13.75 8.09 11.03
C ASP A 320 12.26 8.19 11.43
N PRO A 321 11.91 7.92 12.70
CA PRO A 321 10.53 7.94 13.17
C PRO A 321 9.88 9.33 13.12
N SER A 322 10.66 10.40 13.00
CA SER A 322 10.16 11.78 12.89
C SER A 322 9.79 12.20 11.46
N LEU A 323 10.01 11.32 10.46
CA LEU A 323 9.83 11.60 9.03
C LEU A 323 8.66 10.84 8.36
N ALA A 324 8.01 9.92 9.04
CA ALA A 324 6.86 9.18 8.51
C ALA A 324 5.91 8.75 9.63
N TRP A 325 4.71 8.25 9.28
CA TRP A 325 3.75 7.71 10.25
C TRP A 325 3.56 6.20 10.11
N THR A 326 4.05 5.45 11.09
CA THR A 326 4.00 3.98 11.16
C THR A 326 3.87 3.57 12.63
N SER A 327 3.71 2.27 12.88
CA SER A 327 3.68 1.70 14.24
C SER A 327 4.99 1.90 15.04
N ARG A 328 5.99 2.60 14.49
CA ARG A 328 7.29 2.91 15.13
C ARG A 328 7.65 4.40 15.12
N SER A 329 6.74 5.28 14.70
CA SER A 329 7.01 6.72 14.54
C SER A 329 6.91 7.55 15.82
N ALA A 330 6.17 7.07 16.81
CA ALA A 330 6.09 7.68 18.14
C ALA A 330 6.46 6.65 19.22
N PRO A 331 6.81 7.09 20.44
CA PRO A 331 6.75 6.21 21.60
C PRO A 331 5.33 5.69 21.76
N ASP A 332 5.19 4.38 21.88
CA ASP A 332 3.94 3.65 22.15
C ASP A 332 3.29 4.21 23.44
N ASP A 333 2.32 5.12 23.29
CA ASP A 333 1.54 5.72 24.37
C ASP A 333 0.27 4.91 24.69
N GLY A 334 0.03 3.84 23.94
CA GLY A 334 -1.06 2.88 24.13
C GLY A 334 -2.39 3.31 23.51
N GLU A 335 -2.43 4.40 22.74
CA GLU A 335 -3.59 4.74 21.90
C GLU A 335 -3.50 3.94 20.59
N GLU A 336 -4.58 3.23 20.23
CA GLU A 336 -4.70 2.61 18.92
C GLU A 336 -4.73 3.71 17.85
N GLY A 337 -3.67 3.79 17.06
CA GLY A 337 -3.48 4.85 16.08
C GLY A 337 -4.52 4.85 14.96
N GLY A 338 -4.50 5.93 14.19
CA GLY A 338 -5.10 6.01 12.86
C GLY A 338 -4.17 6.81 11.95
N PRO A 339 -4.57 7.13 10.71
CA PRO A 339 -3.77 8.01 9.86
C PRO A 339 -3.71 9.43 10.42
N MET A 340 -2.66 10.15 10.05
CA MET A 340 -2.42 11.56 10.33
C MET A 340 -2.87 12.43 9.14
N PRO A 341 -3.07 13.75 9.33
CA PRO A 341 -3.44 14.65 8.23
C PRO A 341 -2.50 14.55 7.03
N VAL A 342 -3.03 14.65 5.82
CA VAL A 342 -2.27 14.44 4.56
C VAL A 342 -1.13 15.45 4.33
N THR A 343 -1.02 16.49 5.16
CA THR A 343 0.08 17.47 5.17
C THR A 343 1.11 17.26 6.28
N SER A 344 1.01 16.14 7.01
CA SER A 344 1.96 15.75 8.05
C SER A 344 3.34 15.39 7.47
N PHE A 345 4.33 15.26 8.36
CA PHE A 345 5.70 14.84 8.02
C PHE A 345 6.36 15.57 6.81
N PRO A 346 6.31 16.92 6.72
CA PRO A 346 6.82 17.66 5.56
C PRO A 346 8.34 17.52 5.33
N LEU A 347 9.09 17.03 6.31
CA LEU A 347 10.53 16.73 6.19
C LEU A 347 10.81 15.34 5.61
N GLY A 348 9.86 14.40 5.68
CA GLY A 348 9.97 13.06 5.09
C GLY A 348 9.49 12.97 3.63
N ARG A 349 9.33 14.11 2.98
CA ARG A 349 8.92 14.19 1.58
C ARG A 349 9.91 13.50 0.64
N SER A 350 9.41 13.00 -0.48
CA SER A 350 10.22 12.39 -1.54
C SER A 350 11.14 13.40 -2.24
N PRO A 351 12.05 12.95 -3.12
CA PRO A 351 12.94 13.83 -3.90
C PRO A 351 12.17 14.89 -4.70
N TYR A 352 10.97 14.54 -5.17
CA TYR A 352 10.07 15.39 -5.95
C TYR A 352 9.09 16.21 -5.08
N GLY A 353 9.17 16.08 -3.76
CA GLY A 353 8.40 16.86 -2.80
C GLY A 353 7.08 16.25 -2.32
N LEU A 354 6.77 15.01 -2.69
CA LEU A 354 5.53 14.32 -2.29
C LEU A 354 5.58 13.92 -0.81
N LEU A 355 4.51 14.19 -0.08
CA LEU A 355 4.35 13.85 1.34
C LEU A 355 3.84 12.42 1.51
N ASN A 356 4.15 11.83 2.66
CA ASN A 356 3.64 10.52 3.11
C ASN A 356 3.82 9.34 2.13
N MET A 357 4.80 9.38 1.21
CA MET A 357 5.17 8.23 0.35
C MET A 357 5.78 7.05 1.16
N ALA A 358 5.71 7.07 2.48
CA ALA A 358 6.14 6.04 3.41
C ALA A 358 5.28 6.15 4.69
N GLY A 359 4.48 5.12 4.95
CA GLY A 359 3.51 5.12 6.04
C GLY A 359 2.31 6.03 5.76
N ASN A 360 1.67 6.47 6.83
CA ASN A 360 0.33 7.06 6.88
C ASN A 360 -0.73 6.08 6.38
N VAL A 361 -0.93 5.94 5.07
CA VAL A 361 -1.79 4.91 4.47
C VAL A 361 -1.08 4.27 3.29
N ALA A 362 -1.29 2.97 3.09
CA ALA A 362 -0.90 2.36 1.84
C ALA A 362 -1.79 2.93 0.72
N GLU A 363 -1.27 2.96 -0.50
CA GLU A 363 -1.91 3.62 -1.64
C GLU A 363 -2.21 2.65 -2.77
N TRP A 364 -3.46 2.62 -3.23
CA TRP A 364 -3.84 1.93 -4.47
C TRP A 364 -3.08 2.50 -5.67
N VAL A 365 -2.52 1.63 -6.51
CA VAL A 365 -1.97 1.98 -7.84
C VAL A 365 -2.76 1.26 -8.94
N SER A 366 -2.47 1.56 -10.22
CA SER A 366 -3.26 1.09 -11.36
C SER A 366 -3.19 -0.43 -11.59
N ASP A 367 -2.09 -1.03 -11.18
CA ASP A 367 -1.55 -2.29 -11.67
C ASP A 367 -2.25 -3.49 -11.02
N TRP A 368 -2.45 -4.55 -11.81
CA TRP A 368 -2.76 -5.87 -11.24
C TRP A 368 -1.51 -6.42 -10.54
N TYR A 369 -1.70 -7.12 -9.43
CA TYR A 369 -0.61 -7.74 -8.68
C TYR A 369 -0.31 -9.14 -9.21
N ASP A 370 0.98 -9.40 -9.42
CA ASP A 370 1.57 -10.73 -9.54
C ASP A 370 2.94 -10.70 -8.85
N ALA A 371 3.17 -11.65 -7.93
CA ALA A 371 4.39 -11.78 -7.17
C ALA A 371 5.62 -12.12 -8.05
N GLY A 372 5.40 -12.73 -9.22
CA GLY A 372 6.43 -13.05 -10.20
C GLY A 372 6.63 -11.98 -11.29
N TYR A 373 5.85 -10.89 -11.31
CA TYR A 373 5.86 -9.93 -12.42
C TYR A 373 7.26 -9.36 -12.71
N TYR A 374 8.02 -8.99 -11.69
CA TYR A 374 9.37 -8.42 -11.84
C TYR A 374 10.37 -9.39 -12.52
N PHE A 375 10.10 -10.70 -12.57
CA PHE A 375 10.92 -11.68 -13.30
C PHE A 375 10.60 -11.79 -14.80
N THR A 376 9.58 -11.07 -15.28
CA THR A 376 9.13 -11.11 -16.69
C THR A 376 9.94 -10.17 -17.58
N GLU A 377 9.82 -10.33 -18.90
CA GLU A 377 10.35 -9.34 -19.86
C GLU A 377 9.45 -8.09 -19.90
N GLU A 378 8.15 -8.25 -19.65
CA GLU A 378 7.13 -7.18 -19.65
C GLU A 378 7.26 -6.18 -18.48
N ALA A 379 7.90 -6.57 -17.37
CA ALA A 379 8.25 -5.64 -16.30
C ALA A 379 9.46 -4.76 -16.65
N GLN A 380 10.24 -5.11 -17.68
CA GLN A 380 11.43 -4.37 -18.10
C GLN A 380 11.09 -3.46 -19.29
N GLY A 381 11.63 -2.23 -19.28
CA GLY A 381 11.48 -1.28 -20.38
C GLY A 381 10.59 -0.08 -20.06
N LEU A 382 9.83 0.39 -21.05
CA LEU A 382 9.11 1.67 -21.00
C LEU A 382 7.69 1.51 -20.44
N ASP A 383 7.39 2.28 -19.40
CA ASP A 383 6.06 2.44 -18.79
C ASP A 383 5.33 1.10 -18.49
N PRO A 384 5.94 0.19 -17.70
CA PRO A 384 5.26 -1.03 -17.27
C PRO A 384 4.03 -0.69 -16.41
N ALA A 385 2.96 -1.45 -16.65
CA ALA A 385 1.62 -1.24 -16.06
C ALA A 385 1.06 -2.51 -15.40
N GLY A 386 1.95 -3.43 -15.01
CA GLY A 386 1.62 -4.73 -14.44
C GLY A 386 1.18 -5.77 -15.50
N PRO A 387 0.84 -6.99 -15.05
CA PRO A 387 0.16 -7.98 -15.88
C PRO A 387 -1.21 -7.46 -16.35
N PRO A 388 -1.69 -7.88 -17.53
CA PRO A 388 -2.93 -7.37 -18.12
C PRO A 388 -4.21 -7.76 -17.35
N LEU A 389 -4.13 -8.78 -16.50
CA LEU A 389 -5.21 -9.35 -15.71
C LEU A 389 -4.65 -9.83 -14.36
N GLY A 390 -5.49 -9.85 -13.33
CA GLY A 390 -5.19 -10.42 -12.02
C GLY A 390 -6.45 -10.44 -11.14
N ASP A 391 -6.34 -11.03 -9.94
CA ASP A 391 -7.41 -11.04 -8.95
C ASP A 391 -7.29 -9.90 -7.91
N GLU A 392 -6.09 -9.33 -7.79
CA GLU A 392 -5.74 -8.31 -6.80
C GLU A 392 -5.03 -7.12 -7.43
N LYS A 393 -5.23 -5.93 -6.86
CA LYS A 393 -4.53 -4.71 -7.24
C LYS A 393 -3.39 -4.43 -6.29
N VAL A 394 -2.34 -3.80 -6.80
CA VAL A 394 -1.16 -3.42 -6.02
C VAL A 394 -1.51 -2.27 -5.07
N ALA A 395 -0.95 -2.33 -3.86
CA ALA A 395 -0.89 -1.25 -2.89
C ALA A 395 0.58 -0.97 -2.50
N ARG A 396 0.93 0.30 -2.28
CA ARG A 396 2.32 0.76 -2.04
C ARG A 396 2.43 1.64 -0.80
N GLY A 397 3.65 1.84 -0.30
CA GLY A 397 3.98 2.83 0.74
C GLY A 397 3.80 2.41 2.19
N GLY A 398 2.99 1.39 2.49
CA GLY A 398 2.73 0.94 3.85
C GLY A 398 1.94 1.97 4.68
N SER A 399 1.57 1.60 5.90
CA SER A 399 0.52 2.30 6.65
C SER A 399 0.88 2.61 8.11
N TRP A 400 0.01 3.38 8.77
CA TRP A 400 0.11 3.77 10.17
C TRP A 400 0.23 2.59 11.15
N ASP A 401 -0.34 1.42 10.83
CA ASP A 401 -0.27 0.19 11.64
C ASP A 401 0.92 -0.72 11.29
N ALA A 402 1.58 -0.49 10.15
CA ALA A 402 2.68 -1.32 9.69
C ALA A 402 4.01 -1.00 10.39
N VAL A 403 4.97 -1.92 10.36
CA VAL A 403 6.37 -1.66 10.76
C VAL A 403 7.17 -1.02 9.60
N PRO A 404 8.26 -0.28 9.86
CA PRO A 404 9.05 0.41 8.82
C PRO A 404 9.49 -0.44 7.63
N PHE A 405 9.61 -1.75 7.80
CA PHE A 405 9.86 -2.70 6.71
C PHE A 405 8.85 -2.57 5.54
N PHE A 406 7.58 -2.33 5.83
CA PHE A 406 6.52 -2.16 4.84
C PHE A 406 6.45 -0.74 4.26
N ALA A 407 7.04 0.24 4.95
CA ALA A 407 7.08 1.64 4.55
C ALA A 407 8.27 1.99 3.63
N ARG A 408 9.02 0.99 3.16
CA ARG A 408 10.12 1.18 2.21
C ARG A 408 9.58 1.45 0.81
N THR A 409 10.28 2.27 0.04
CA THR A 409 9.89 2.68 -1.32
C THR A 409 9.66 1.51 -2.28
N VAL A 410 10.30 0.35 -2.04
CA VAL A 410 10.25 -0.86 -2.86
C VAL A 410 9.15 -1.87 -2.47
N HIS A 411 8.51 -1.72 -1.30
CA HIS A 411 7.65 -2.76 -0.76
C HIS A 411 6.31 -2.83 -1.50
N ARG A 412 5.85 -4.07 -1.78
CA ARG A 412 4.61 -4.38 -2.48
C ARG A 412 3.58 -4.95 -1.52
N GLN A 413 2.33 -4.56 -1.66
CA GLN A 413 1.19 -5.20 -1.01
C GLN A 413 0.12 -5.44 -2.08
N SER A 414 -0.84 -6.31 -1.82
CA SER A 414 -1.97 -6.54 -2.71
C SER A 414 -3.26 -6.73 -1.94
N ARG A 415 -4.38 -6.41 -2.60
CA ARG A 415 -5.74 -6.68 -2.11
C ARG A 415 -6.71 -6.68 -3.29
N ARG A 416 -7.84 -7.40 -3.19
CA ARG A 416 -8.85 -7.40 -4.27
C ARG A 416 -9.39 -6.00 -4.51
N PRO A 417 -9.68 -5.60 -5.77
CA PRO A 417 -10.13 -4.25 -6.09
C PRO A 417 -11.46 -3.84 -5.42
N GLY A 418 -12.28 -4.81 -5.00
CA GLY A 418 -13.53 -4.58 -4.27
C GLY A 418 -13.43 -4.70 -2.75
N ASP A 419 -12.27 -5.06 -2.18
CA ASP A 419 -12.08 -5.34 -0.76
C ASP A 419 -11.33 -4.16 -0.09
N PRO A 420 -12.03 -3.14 0.47
CA PRO A 420 -11.39 -1.99 1.12
C PRO A 420 -10.65 -2.36 2.43
N ALA A 421 -9.86 -1.43 2.97
CA ALA A 421 -9.19 -1.56 4.27
C ALA A 421 -9.01 -0.20 5.01
N PRO A 422 -8.95 -0.18 6.35
CA PRO A 422 -8.78 1.04 7.15
C PRO A 422 -7.35 1.63 7.09
N TRP A 423 -6.42 0.90 6.48
CA TRP A 423 -5.03 1.30 6.24
C TRP A 423 -4.75 1.68 4.78
N LEU A 424 -5.75 1.61 3.89
CA LEU A 424 -5.60 1.70 2.44
C LEU A 424 -6.40 2.89 1.86
N GLY A 425 -5.65 3.87 1.36
CA GLY A 425 -6.13 5.04 0.62
C GLY A 425 -5.53 5.08 -0.79
N PHE A 426 -5.29 6.27 -1.32
CA PHE A 426 -4.70 6.49 -2.65
C PHE A 426 -4.30 7.95 -2.90
N ARG A 427 -3.56 8.19 -3.98
CA ARG A 427 -3.35 9.50 -4.61
C ARG A 427 -3.50 9.40 -6.13
N CYS A 428 -3.74 10.51 -6.80
CA CYS A 428 -3.83 10.56 -8.27
C CYS A 428 -2.51 10.96 -8.94
N ALA A 429 -2.38 10.55 -10.20
CA ALA A 429 -1.36 10.98 -11.15
C ALA A 429 -2.00 11.42 -12.48
N ALA A 430 -1.25 12.08 -13.35
CA ALA A 430 -1.71 12.49 -14.67
C ALA A 430 -0.53 12.59 -15.65
N ASP A 431 -0.79 12.47 -16.95
CA ASP A 431 0.28 12.52 -17.95
C ASP A 431 0.81 13.96 -18.10
N ALA A 432 2.10 14.14 -18.39
CA ALA A 432 2.74 15.47 -18.40
C ALA A 432 2.14 16.49 -19.40
N GLY A 433 1.28 16.06 -20.34
CA GLY A 433 0.52 16.92 -21.25
C GLY A 433 -0.84 17.40 -20.73
N THR A 434 -1.31 16.93 -19.58
CA THR A 434 -2.66 17.22 -19.03
C THR A 434 -2.75 18.56 -18.28
N GLY A 435 -1.63 19.27 -18.10
CA GLY A 435 -1.59 20.61 -17.50
C GLY A 435 -2.35 21.63 -18.35
N THR A 436 -3.60 21.92 -17.97
CA THR A 436 -4.43 22.96 -18.61
C THR A 436 -3.73 24.32 -18.56
N THR A 437 -3.46 24.89 -19.74
CA THR A 437 -2.71 26.14 -19.90
C THR A 437 -3.49 27.37 -19.42
N THR A 438 -3.58 27.58 -18.11
CA THR A 438 -4.00 28.85 -17.51
C THR A 438 -2.80 29.73 -17.21
N SER A 439 -2.13 30.20 -18.28
CA SER A 439 -1.06 31.20 -18.17
C SER A 439 -1.61 32.50 -17.54
N PRO A 440 -1.15 32.93 -16.35
CA PRO A 440 -1.52 34.22 -15.80
C PRO A 440 -0.74 35.31 -16.53
N LEU A 441 -1.46 36.31 -17.03
CA LEU A 441 -0.88 37.52 -17.61
C LEU A 441 0.15 38.15 -16.64
N GLY A 442 1.29 38.56 -17.18
CA GLY A 442 2.49 38.80 -16.40
C GLY A 442 2.41 39.92 -15.35
N GLY A 443 3.12 39.71 -14.25
CA GLY A 443 3.44 40.73 -13.24
C GLY A 443 4.84 40.50 -12.69
N GLN A 444 5.78 41.39 -13.02
CA GLN A 444 7.12 41.38 -12.40
C GLN A 444 7.05 41.94 -10.99
N SER A 445 7.64 41.24 -10.01
CA SER A 445 8.17 41.89 -8.80
C SER A 445 9.28 41.06 -8.16
N ASN A 446 10.41 41.71 -7.90
CA ASN A 446 11.66 41.16 -7.39
C ASN A 446 11.69 41.12 -5.84
N LEU A 447 12.32 40.04 -5.29
CA LEU A 447 13.14 40.01 -4.05
C LEU A 447 12.45 40.19 -2.66
N PRO A 448 13.10 39.80 -1.53
CA PRO A 448 14.16 38.80 -1.33
C PRO A 448 13.93 37.83 -0.12
N ILE A 449 14.92 36.95 0.06
CA ILE A 449 15.11 35.93 1.10
C ILE A 449 15.23 36.49 2.55
N GLY A 450 14.65 35.79 3.53
CA GLY A 450 15.34 35.46 4.80
C GLY A 450 14.71 35.91 6.13
N SER A 451 14.28 34.93 6.95
CA SER A 451 14.45 34.89 8.43
C SER A 451 13.88 33.61 9.05
N GLU A 452 14.61 32.98 9.97
CA GLU A 452 14.25 31.73 10.69
C GLU A 452 13.11 31.92 11.73
N PRO A 453 12.41 30.84 12.14
CA PRO A 453 11.31 30.90 13.11
C PRO A 453 11.78 30.94 14.58
N ILE A 454 11.02 31.64 15.42
CA ILE A 454 11.27 31.78 16.87
C ILE A 454 10.45 30.73 17.65
N ILE A 455 11.12 29.93 18.48
CA ILE A 455 10.51 28.93 19.38
C ILE A 455 10.24 29.52 20.78
N PRO A 456 9.02 29.41 21.33
CA PRO A 456 8.75 29.47 22.76
C PRO A 456 8.56 28.07 23.40
N PRO A 457 8.75 27.91 24.72
CA PRO A 457 9.06 26.61 25.34
C PRO A 457 7.85 25.74 25.75
N ALA A 458 8.15 24.46 25.97
CA ALA A 458 7.22 23.40 26.36
C ALA A 458 6.51 23.64 27.71
N GLY A 459 5.27 23.13 27.80
CA GLY A 459 4.52 22.96 29.04
C GLY A 459 3.91 21.56 29.11
N THR A 460 4.14 20.85 30.21
CA THR A 460 3.62 19.51 30.48
C THR A 460 2.23 19.52 31.11
N PRO A 461 1.40 18.49 30.84
CA PRO A 461 0.40 18.03 31.79
C PRO A 461 0.62 16.57 32.26
N ASP A 462 0.15 16.30 33.47
CA ASP A 462 0.22 15.04 34.24
C ASP A 462 -0.97 14.10 33.89
N PRO A 463 -0.85 12.76 33.86
CA PRO A 463 -1.85 11.87 33.25
C PRO A 463 -2.83 11.23 34.24
N ALA A 464 -4.07 10.93 33.79
CA ALA A 464 -5.00 10.10 34.58
C ALA A 464 -6.15 9.42 33.77
N THR A 465 -6.15 8.07 33.79
CA THR A 465 -7.35 7.17 33.92
C THR A 465 -7.91 6.41 32.68
N LEU A 466 -7.35 5.22 32.43
CA LEU A 466 -8.03 3.90 32.20
C LEU A 466 -9.14 3.72 31.11
N GLY A 467 -8.76 3.25 29.91
CA GLY A 467 -8.67 1.82 29.53
C GLY A 467 -9.92 0.92 29.32
N GLN A 468 -9.98 0.21 28.17
CA GLN A 468 -10.21 -1.26 28.05
C GLN A 468 -10.21 -1.74 26.57
N THR A 469 -9.56 -2.87 26.29
CA THR A 469 -9.41 -3.49 24.96
C THR A 469 -10.42 -4.64 24.68
N LEU A 470 -10.69 -4.92 23.41
CA LEU A 470 -11.35 -6.16 22.94
C LEU A 470 -10.70 -6.64 21.61
N PRO A 471 -10.68 -7.96 21.31
CA PRO A 471 -9.87 -8.54 20.23
C PRO A 471 -10.59 -8.59 18.87
N GLY A 472 -9.82 -8.55 17.78
CA GLY A 472 -10.29 -8.60 16.39
C GLY A 472 -10.22 -10.00 15.72
N ASP A 473 -10.28 -10.00 14.38
CA ASP A 473 -10.14 -11.18 13.49
C ASP A 473 -9.81 -10.70 12.05
N GLU A 474 -8.60 -10.94 11.54
CA GLU A 474 -8.29 -10.90 10.09
C GLU A 474 -7.39 -12.09 9.74
N GLY A 475 -7.65 -12.72 8.59
CA GLY A 475 -7.02 -13.98 8.18
C GLY A 475 -5.71 -13.79 7.40
N ASP A 476 -4.76 -14.71 7.59
CA ASP A 476 -3.45 -14.72 6.94
C ASP A 476 -3.53 -14.63 5.40
N LEU A 477 -3.01 -13.54 4.83
CA LEU A 477 -2.48 -13.46 3.47
C LEU A 477 -0.98 -13.15 3.55
N PRO A 478 -0.12 -13.78 2.72
CA PRO A 478 1.34 -13.78 2.93
C PRO A 478 2.05 -12.43 2.75
N ASN A 479 1.37 -11.43 2.19
CA ASN A 479 1.87 -10.07 1.92
C ASN A 479 0.98 -8.95 2.49
N SER A 480 -0.11 -9.28 3.19
CA SER A 480 -0.77 -8.30 4.06
C SER A 480 0.15 -7.99 5.23
N ALA A 481 0.34 -6.72 5.56
CA ALA A 481 1.05 -6.36 6.79
C ALA A 481 0.22 -6.90 7.97
N PRO A 482 0.76 -7.80 8.81
CA PRO A 482 -0.01 -8.28 9.95
C PRO A 482 -0.21 -7.11 10.92
N THR A 483 -1.46 -6.83 11.31
CA THR A 483 -1.76 -5.88 12.38
C THR A 483 -1.21 -6.46 13.69
N LEU A 484 -0.03 -5.99 14.11
CA LEU A 484 0.71 -6.62 15.20
C LEU A 484 0.24 -6.15 16.59
N ALA A 485 0.31 -7.08 17.55
CA ALA A 485 0.07 -6.83 18.97
C ALA A 485 1.06 -5.79 19.58
N PRO A 486 0.67 -5.08 20.65
CA PRO A 486 1.45 -4.01 21.26
C PRO A 486 2.83 -4.45 21.77
N ARG A 487 3.74 -3.46 21.90
CA ARG A 487 5.16 -3.67 22.24
C ARG A 487 5.33 -4.41 23.58
N PRO A 488 6.29 -5.36 23.69
CA PRO A 488 6.67 -5.92 24.99
C PRO A 488 7.14 -4.83 25.96
N THR A 489 6.45 -4.68 27.09
CA THR A 489 6.62 -3.55 28.04
C THR A 489 7.89 -3.63 28.91
N GLN A 490 8.87 -4.47 28.54
CA GLN A 490 10.08 -4.65 29.34
C GLN A 490 11.27 -5.08 28.46
N PRO A 491 12.43 -4.40 28.53
CA PRO A 491 13.66 -4.92 27.93
C PRO A 491 14.08 -6.22 28.64
N PRO A 492 14.68 -7.19 27.94
CA PRO A 492 15.12 -8.44 28.57
C PRO A 492 16.11 -8.13 29.70
N ALA A 493 15.90 -8.77 30.86
CA ALA A 493 16.78 -8.60 32.01
C ALA A 493 18.21 -9.04 31.64
N PRO A 494 19.26 -8.28 32.03
CA PRO A 494 20.62 -8.62 31.67
C PRO A 494 21.01 -9.98 32.26
N THR A 495 21.43 -10.91 31.39
CA THR A 495 21.90 -12.23 31.77
C THR A 495 23.11 -12.10 32.70
N PRO A 496 23.09 -12.67 33.93
CA PRO A 496 24.24 -12.58 34.82
C PRO A 496 25.46 -13.29 34.24
N LEU A 497 26.60 -12.60 34.19
CA LEU A 497 27.89 -13.22 33.87
C LEU A 497 28.24 -14.26 34.96
N PRO A 498 28.64 -15.49 34.59
CA PRO A 498 28.96 -16.51 35.58
C PRO A 498 30.37 -16.30 36.15
N GLY A 499 30.44 -16.04 37.46
CA GLY A 499 31.60 -16.39 38.28
C GLY A 499 32.55 -15.25 38.68
N ALA A 500 32.23 -14.59 39.80
CA ALA A 500 33.19 -14.22 40.84
C ALA A 500 32.41 -13.72 42.07
N ASP A 501 32.38 -14.50 43.16
CA ASP A 501 32.35 -14.03 44.56
C ASP A 501 32.18 -15.22 45.54
N GLU A 502 33.32 -15.81 45.92
CA GLU A 502 33.43 -16.63 47.14
C GLU A 502 33.80 -15.69 48.30
N PRO A 503 33.06 -15.65 49.42
CA PRO A 503 33.28 -14.66 50.47
C PRO A 503 34.45 -15.03 51.40
N VAL A 504 35.53 -14.25 51.36
CA VAL A 504 36.62 -14.34 52.34
C VAL A 504 36.13 -13.81 53.69
N SER A 505 35.82 -14.73 54.61
CA SER A 505 35.41 -14.43 55.97
C SER A 505 36.58 -13.91 56.82
N THR A 506 36.48 -12.68 57.32
CA THR A 506 37.46 -12.08 58.22
C THR A 506 37.06 -12.23 59.69
N LEU A 507 37.84 -13.02 60.44
CA LEU A 507 37.83 -13.00 61.91
C LEU A 507 39.27 -12.84 62.43
N VAL A 508 39.43 -11.97 63.43
CA VAL A 508 40.68 -11.53 64.05
C VAL A 508 40.37 -11.22 65.53
N PRO A 509 41.30 -11.38 66.49
CA PRO A 509 42.17 -12.53 66.78
C PRO A 509 41.98 -13.02 68.24
N SER A 510 42.56 -14.18 68.60
CA SER A 510 43.10 -14.51 69.95
C SER A 510 43.91 -15.80 69.90
#